data_AF-A0A165C3A9-F1
#
_entry.id   AF-A0A165C3A9-F1
#
_cell.length_a   1.000
_cell.length_b   1.000
_cell.length_c   1.000
_cell.angle_alpha   90.00
_cell.angle_beta   90.00
_cell.angle_gamma   90.00
#
_symmetry.space_group_name_H-M   'P 1'
#
loop_
_entity.id
_entity.type
_entity.pdbx_description
1 polymer ?
#
loop_
_entity_poly.entity_id
_entity_poly.type
_entity_poly.pdbx_seq_one_letter_code
_entity_poly.pdbx_strand_id
1 'polypeptide(L)'
;EVNFHEEDPERRASNLLKWFQHPDGQPYSLPFLREVLDNDTALMDWMHAPIMAAIGDRGKTENNISLRPDDSGKEMRMDKMMEVLMAQSTGSYGSDLVGPKWEFVGDLLRVIGRSPLWPHPQWQKLAERVHDAAEQFKTGKQARDMDPYRQFDYQQQVFLEQEARVTHAEAPAESSAAGRSRSFKVFKRGGNRGGGSKSNRSKTK
;
A
#
# COMPACT_ATOMS: atom_id res chain seq x y z
N GLU A 1 -30.61 13.44 -6.32
CA GLU A 1 -29.61 12.37 -6.10
C GLU A 1 -28.54 12.47 -7.17
N VAL A 2 -27.27 12.31 -6.83
CA VAL A 2 -26.18 12.29 -7.82
C VAL A 2 -26.03 10.84 -8.30
N ASN A 3 -26.11 10.62 -9.61
CA ASN A 3 -26.07 9.30 -10.24
C ASN A 3 -24.65 8.70 -10.10
N PHE A 4 -24.52 7.65 -9.28
CA PHE A 4 -23.25 6.99 -8.99
C PHE A 4 -22.50 6.54 -10.26
N HIS A 5 -23.23 6.10 -11.29
CA HIS A 5 -22.67 5.56 -12.52
C HIS A 5 -21.98 6.60 -13.40
N GLU A 6 -22.27 7.89 -13.21
CA GLU A 6 -21.71 9.00 -13.99
C GLU A 6 -20.52 9.67 -13.29
N GLU A 7 -20.24 9.32 -12.03
CA GLU A 7 -19.15 9.92 -11.26
C GLU A 7 -17.80 9.25 -11.59
N ASP A 8 -16.76 10.05 -11.79
CA ASP A 8 -15.38 9.59 -11.78
C ASP A 8 -14.93 9.18 -10.35
N PRO A 9 -13.82 8.43 -10.19
CA PRO A 9 -13.37 7.95 -8.88
C PRO A 9 -13.10 9.07 -7.85
N GLU A 10 -12.55 10.20 -8.28
CA GLU A 10 -12.23 11.33 -7.40
C GLU A 10 -13.50 12.01 -6.88
N ARG A 11 -14.49 12.17 -7.75
CA ARG A 11 -15.81 12.73 -7.42
C ARG A 11 -16.58 11.80 -6.50
N ARG A 12 -16.48 10.47 -6.69
CA ARG A 12 -17.04 9.48 -5.75
C ARG A 12 -16.43 9.62 -4.37
N ALA A 13 -15.10 9.72 -4.29
CA ALA A 13 -14.38 9.91 -3.03
C ALA A 13 -14.77 11.23 -2.34
N SER A 14 -14.82 12.34 -3.09
CA SER A 14 -15.23 13.65 -2.59
C SER A 14 -16.69 13.64 -2.08
N ASN A 15 -17.60 13.03 -2.83
CA ASN A 15 -19.01 12.91 -2.44
C ASN A 15 -19.20 12.02 -1.21
N LEU A 16 -18.39 10.96 -1.07
CA LEU A 16 -18.38 10.11 0.11
C LEU A 16 -17.89 10.89 1.35
N LEU A 17 -16.78 11.63 1.25
CA LEU A 17 -16.26 12.48 2.33
C LEU A 17 -17.25 13.58 2.72
N LYS A 18 -17.94 14.21 1.76
CA LYS A 18 -19.00 15.19 2.03
C LYS A 18 -20.15 14.55 2.78
N TRP A 19 -20.56 13.35 2.39
CA TRP A 19 -21.64 12.63 3.07
C TRP A 19 -21.27 12.26 4.50
N PHE A 20 -20.03 11.82 4.76
CA PHE A 20 -19.57 11.56 6.12
C PHE A 20 -19.57 12.80 7.04
N GLN A 21 -19.60 14.01 6.48
CA GLN A 21 -19.77 15.25 7.27
C GLN A 21 -21.23 15.47 7.69
N HIS A 22 -22.20 14.97 6.92
CA HIS A 22 -23.62 15.11 7.24
C HIS A 22 -24.03 14.21 8.41
N PRO A 23 -25.04 14.62 9.22
CA PRO A 23 -25.49 13.86 10.39
C PRO A 23 -25.87 12.39 10.11
N ASP A 24 -26.38 12.10 8.91
CA ASP A 24 -26.74 10.76 8.44
C ASP A 24 -25.51 9.91 8.09
N GLY A 25 -24.43 10.51 7.59
CA GLY A 25 -23.19 9.81 7.25
C GLY A 25 -22.19 9.68 8.41
N GLN A 26 -22.25 10.57 9.41
CA GLN A 26 -21.30 10.57 10.54
C GLN A 26 -21.18 9.22 11.29
N PRO A 27 -22.28 8.48 11.56
CA PRO A 27 -22.20 7.17 12.22
C PRO A 27 -21.36 6.14 11.45
N TYR A 28 -21.24 6.28 10.13
CA TYR A 28 -20.52 5.36 9.26
C TYR A 28 -19.04 5.71 9.08
N SER A 29 -18.65 6.96 9.32
CA SER A 29 -17.29 7.45 9.05
C SER A 29 -16.19 6.72 9.82
N LEU A 30 -16.35 6.55 11.14
CA LEU A 30 -15.35 5.86 11.98
C LEU A 30 -15.36 4.34 11.77
N PRO A 31 -16.50 3.63 11.69
CA PRO A 31 -16.53 2.22 11.29
C PRO A 31 -15.88 1.97 9.93
N PHE A 32 -16.10 2.86 8.96
CA PHE A 32 -15.46 2.77 7.67
C PHE A 32 -13.93 2.92 7.76
N LEU A 33 -13.43 3.93 8.50
CA LEU A 33 -11.99 4.06 8.75
C LEU A 33 -11.42 2.80 9.43
N ARG A 34 -12.16 2.23 10.39
CA ARG A 34 -11.75 1.00 11.07
C ARG A 34 -11.61 -0.16 10.10
N GLU A 35 -12.60 -0.37 9.24
CA GLU A 35 -12.58 -1.37 8.18
C GLU A 35 -11.38 -1.18 7.23
N VAL A 36 -11.08 0.06 6.85
CA VAL A 36 -9.89 0.38 6.02
C VAL A 36 -8.59 -0.04 6.69
N LEU A 37 -8.46 0.21 8.00
CA LEU A 37 -7.24 -0.09 8.74
C LEU A 37 -7.09 -1.58 9.07
N ASP A 38 -8.18 -2.28 9.36
CA ASP A 38 -8.13 -3.72 9.64
C ASP A 38 -7.70 -4.54 8.40
N ASN A 39 -7.79 -3.97 7.18
CA ASN A 39 -7.35 -4.61 5.93
C ASN A 39 -5.86 -4.36 5.57
N ASP A 40 -5.10 -3.59 6.36
CA ASP A 40 -3.63 -3.37 6.33
C ASP A 40 -2.97 -2.98 4.99
N THR A 41 -3.72 -2.70 3.92
CA THR A 41 -3.18 -2.33 2.60
C THR A 41 -3.20 -0.83 2.31
N ALA A 42 -3.91 -0.05 3.13
CA ALA A 42 -4.18 1.36 2.83
C ALA A 42 -3.06 2.30 3.29
N LEU A 43 -2.36 1.95 4.38
CA LEU A 43 -1.31 2.76 5.00
C LEU A 43 -0.09 1.90 5.32
N MET A 44 1.06 2.55 5.46
CA MET A 44 2.25 1.92 6.02
C MET A 44 2.11 1.77 7.55
N ASP A 45 2.72 0.75 8.13
CA ASP A 45 2.65 0.39 9.56
C ASP A 45 2.87 1.58 10.50
N TRP A 46 3.83 2.45 10.17
CA TRP A 46 4.21 3.60 11.00
C TRP A 46 3.15 4.71 11.03
N MET A 47 2.24 4.76 10.04
CA MET A 47 1.05 5.61 10.03
C MET A 47 -0.15 4.89 10.62
N HIS A 48 -0.27 3.59 10.35
CA HIS A 48 -1.35 2.73 10.81
C HIS A 48 -1.41 2.64 12.34
N ALA A 49 -0.31 2.28 13.01
CA ALA A 49 -0.29 2.01 14.44
C ALA A 49 -0.74 3.21 15.32
N PRO A 50 -0.30 4.46 15.07
CA PRO A 50 -0.81 5.63 15.79
C PRO A 50 -2.31 5.86 15.62
N ILE A 51 -2.86 5.60 14.42
CA ILE A 51 -4.29 5.76 14.15
C ILE A 51 -5.08 4.67 14.87
N MET A 52 -4.63 3.41 14.79
CA MET A 52 -5.25 2.31 15.52
C MET A 52 -5.23 2.52 17.03
N ALA A 53 -4.14 3.06 17.57
CA ALA A 53 -4.06 3.42 18.99
C ALA A 53 -5.06 4.51 19.39
N ALA A 54 -5.28 5.50 18.52
CA ALA A 54 -6.25 6.57 18.76
C ALA A 54 -7.71 6.11 18.64
N ILE A 55 -8.00 5.16 17.73
CA ILE A 55 -9.33 4.56 17.57
C ILE A 55 -9.65 3.60 18.72
N GLY A 56 -8.67 2.80 19.17
CA GLY A 56 -8.89 1.77 20.17
C GLY A 56 -9.90 0.72 19.70
N ASP A 57 -10.96 0.52 20.48
CA ASP A 57 -12.08 -0.37 20.12
C ASP A 57 -13.24 0.35 19.41
N ARG A 58 -13.15 1.67 19.23
CA ARG A 58 -14.21 2.45 18.57
C ARG A 58 -14.30 2.07 17.09
N GLY A 59 -15.50 2.19 16.52
CA GLY A 59 -15.72 1.82 15.11
C GLY A 59 -15.67 0.31 14.82
N LYS A 60 -15.35 -0.54 15.80
CA LYS A 60 -15.56 -1.99 15.65
C LYS A 60 -17.04 -2.28 15.53
N THR A 61 -17.39 -3.07 14.53
CA THR A 61 -18.74 -3.57 14.31
C THR A 61 -18.89 -4.94 14.95
N GLU A 62 -20.12 -5.32 15.30
CA GLU A 62 -20.40 -6.65 15.81
C GLU A 62 -19.99 -7.70 14.75
N ASN A 63 -19.24 -8.71 15.18
CA ASN A 63 -18.74 -9.79 14.32
C ASN A 63 -17.87 -9.35 13.12
N ASN A 64 -17.30 -8.13 13.16
CA ASN A 64 -16.55 -7.53 12.04
C ASN A 64 -17.36 -7.42 10.74
N ILE A 65 -18.68 -7.25 10.85
CA ILE A 65 -19.55 -7.03 9.69
C ILE A 65 -19.40 -5.58 9.23
N SER A 66 -19.06 -5.36 7.96
CA SER A 66 -18.96 -4.01 7.38
C SER A 66 -20.26 -3.24 7.54
N LEU A 67 -20.21 -2.07 8.20
CA LEU A 67 -21.39 -1.22 8.40
C LEU A 67 -21.68 -0.44 7.11
N ARG A 68 -22.90 -0.56 6.59
CA ARG A 68 -23.38 0.13 5.39
C ARG A 68 -24.74 0.78 5.64
N PRO A 69 -25.03 1.91 4.98
CA PRO A 69 -26.36 2.53 5.04
C PRO A 69 -27.36 1.79 4.15
N ASP A 70 -28.66 1.90 4.44
CA ASP A 70 -29.74 1.33 3.62
C ASP A 70 -29.88 2.04 2.24
N ASP A 71 -29.21 3.17 2.03
CA ASP A 71 -29.14 3.87 0.75
C ASP A 71 -28.14 3.17 -0.19
N SER A 72 -28.68 2.45 -1.19
CA SER A 72 -27.89 1.72 -2.19
C SER A 72 -26.81 2.57 -2.87
N GLY A 73 -27.03 3.86 -3.10
CA GLY A 73 -26.05 4.74 -3.72
C GLY A 73 -24.91 5.11 -2.77
N LYS A 74 -25.13 5.13 -1.46
CA LYS A 74 -24.09 5.39 -0.44
C LYS A 74 -23.30 4.13 -0.12
N GLU A 75 -23.99 3.00 0.02
CA GLU A 75 -23.38 1.68 0.14
C GLU A 75 -22.40 1.42 -1.01
N MET A 76 -22.85 1.58 -2.26
CA MET A 76 -22.00 1.41 -3.45
C MET A 76 -20.78 2.34 -3.45
N ARG A 77 -20.90 3.57 -2.95
CA ARG A 77 -19.74 4.48 -2.83
C ARG A 77 -18.74 3.99 -1.79
N MET A 78 -19.20 3.47 -0.66
CA MET A 78 -18.33 2.90 0.37
C MET A 78 -17.58 1.68 -0.17
N ASP A 79 -18.29 0.73 -0.79
CA ASP A 79 -17.67 -0.50 -1.31
C ASP A 79 -16.67 -0.22 -2.42
N LYS A 80 -17.00 0.68 -3.34
CA LYS A 80 -16.10 1.06 -4.43
C LYS A 80 -14.88 1.82 -3.94
N MET A 81 -15.02 2.59 -2.86
CA MET A 81 -13.86 3.20 -2.21
C MET A 81 -12.99 2.14 -1.51
N MET A 82 -13.59 1.12 -0.88
CA MET A 82 -12.83 0.00 -0.31
C MET A 82 -12.04 -0.74 -1.39
N GLU A 83 -12.65 -1.04 -2.54
CA GLU A 83 -11.94 -1.66 -3.68
C GLU A 83 -10.71 -0.85 -4.08
N VAL A 84 -10.82 0.48 -4.18
CA VAL A 84 -9.70 1.37 -4.51
C VAL A 84 -8.64 1.34 -3.42
N LEU A 85 -9.02 1.39 -2.14
CA LEU A 85 -8.10 1.36 -1.00
C LEU A 85 -7.37 0.02 -0.87
N MET A 86 -8.02 -1.09 -1.23
CA MET A 86 -7.47 -2.45 -1.20
C MET A 86 -6.64 -2.81 -2.43
N ALA A 87 -6.88 -2.17 -3.58
CA ALA A 87 -6.16 -2.47 -4.82
C ALA A 87 -4.64 -2.36 -4.61
N GLN A 88 -3.87 -3.40 -4.89
CA GLN A 88 -2.41 -3.33 -4.69
C GLN A 88 -1.83 -2.19 -5.54
N SER A 89 -0.97 -1.38 -4.92
CA SER A 89 -0.14 -0.42 -5.64
C SER A 89 0.90 -1.21 -6.43
N THR A 90 0.55 -1.57 -7.66
CA THR A 90 1.49 -2.21 -8.58
C THR A 90 2.63 -1.25 -8.83
N GLY A 91 3.78 -1.49 -8.19
CA GLY A 91 4.99 -0.67 -8.28
C GLY A 91 5.65 -0.63 -9.66
N SER A 92 4.93 -1.00 -10.72
CA SER A 92 5.36 -1.00 -12.11
C SER A 92 4.28 -0.33 -12.99
N TYR A 93 4.30 1.01 -13.03
CA TYR A 93 3.59 1.92 -13.95
C TYR A 93 2.04 1.88 -14.07
N GLY A 94 1.47 3.09 -14.29
CA GLY A 94 0.09 3.33 -14.72
C GLY A 94 -0.74 4.21 -13.77
N SER A 95 -1.18 3.64 -12.66
CA SER A 95 -1.98 4.35 -11.65
C SER A 95 -1.36 4.14 -10.28
N ASP A 96 -0.46 5.03 -9.89
CA ASP A 96 0.08 5.02 -8.54
C ASP A 96 -0.98 5.56 -7.57
N LEU A 97 -1.72 4.63 -6.98
CA LEU A 97 -2.81 4.93 -6.07
C LEU A 97 -2.30 5.26 -4.65
N VAL A 98 -1.00 5.12 -4.34
CA VAL A 98 -0.49 5.27 -2.98
C VAL A 98 -0.76 6.67 -2.42
N GLY A 99 -0.38 7.72 -3.16
CA GLY A 99 -0.64 9.11 -2.78
C GLY A 99 -2.13 9.39 -2.57
N PRO A 100 -2.99 9.17 -3.58
CA PRO A 100 -4.43 9.38 -3.45
C PRO A 100 -5.09 8.58 -2.31
N LYS A 101 -4.65 7.36 -2.02
CA LYS A 101 -5.15 6.57 -0.87
C LYS A 101 -4.83 7.25 0.45
N TRP A 102 -3.58 7.68 0.62
CA TRP A 102 -3.15 8.34 1.85
C TRP A 102 -3.88 9.66 2.04
N GLU A 103 -4.05 10.44 0.97
CA GLU A 103 -4.85 11.67 1.02
C GLU A 103 -6.29 11.42 1.44
N PHE A 104 -6.93 10.41 0.86
CA PHE A 104 -8.30 10.05 1.24
C PHE A 104 -8.38 9.68 2.72
N VAL A 105 -7.44 8.90 3.25
CA VAL A 105 -7.41 8.54 4.68
C VAL A 105 -7.16 9.77 5.55
N GLY A 106 -6.27 10.67 5.13
CA GLY A 106 -6.02 11.96 5.80
C GLY A 106 -7.28 12.82 5.86
N ASP A 107 -8.00 12.96 4.76
CA ASP A 107 -9.25 13.71 4.70
C ASP A 107 -10.36 13.06 5.52
N LEU A 108 -10.46 11.72 5.51
CA LEU A 108 -11.40 10.99 6.36
C LEU A 108 -11.13 11.24 7.85
N LEU A 109 -9.86 11.25 8.27
CA LEU A 109 -9.47 11.61 9.64
C LEU A 109 -9.87 13.06 9.99
N ARG A 110 -9.77 14.01 9.04
CA ARG A 110 -10.26 15.39 9.26
C ARG A 110 -11.78 15.44 9.43
N VAL A 111 -12.51 14.68 8.62
CA VAL A 111 -13.98 14.59 8.71
C VAL A 111 -14.40 14.03 10.07
N ILE A 112 -13.79 12.91 10.49
CA ILE A 112 -14.03 12.30 11.81
C ILE A 112 -13.65 13.28 12.92
N GLY A 113 -12.53 13.99 12.77
CA GLY A 113 -12.04 14.99 13.72
C GLY A 113 -13.00 16.16 13.98
N ARG A 114 -13.88 16.46 13.03
CA ARG A 114 -14.92 17.50 13.15
C ARG A 114 -16.26 16.95 13.61
N SER A 115 -16.43 15.62 13.62
CA SER A 115 -17.70 15.01 14.03
C SER A 115 -17.84 15.03 15.56
N PRO A 116 -18.98 15.52 16.08
CA PRO A 116 -19.27 15.44 17.50
C PRO A 116 -19.47 14.01 18.01
N LEU A 117 -19.73 13.03 17.12
CA LEU A 117 -19.91 11.62 17.49
C LEU A 117 -18.60 10.95 17.90
N TRP A 118 -17.46 11.44 17.41
CA TRP A 118 -16.17 10.78 17.55
C TRP A 118 -15.11 11.69 18.17
N PRO A 119 -15.33 12.27 19.36
CA PRO A 119 -14.39 13.21 19.94
C PRO A 119 -13.05 12.53 20.25
N HIS A 120 -11.97 13.05 19.67
CA HIS A 120 -10.61 12.70 20.02
C HIS A 120 -9.65 13.87 19.72
N PRO A 121 -8.79 14.27 20.66
CA PRO A 121 -7.93 15.45 20.51
C PRO A 121 -6.82 15.28 19.47
N GLN A 122 -6.55 14.05 19.02
CA GLN A 122 -5.43 13.77 18.11
C GLN A 122 -5.86 13.64 16.64
N TRP A 123 -7.15 13.66 16.31
CA TRP A 123 -7.59 13.42 14.93
C TRP A 123 -6.95 14.36 13.92
N GLN A 124 -6.90 15.65 14.26
CA GLN A 124 -6.31 16.66 13.40
C GLN A 124 -4.81 16.45 13.20
N LYS A 125 -4.07 16.12 14.27
CA LYS A 125 -2.62 15.83 14.20
C LYS A 125 -2.32 14.58 13.37
N LEU A 126 -3.14 13.54 13.52
CA LEU A 126 -2.99 12.31 12.73
C LEU A 126 -3.29 12.56 11.25
N ALA A 127 -4.33 13.33 10.95
CA ALA A 127 -4.64 13.71 9.58
C ALA A 127 -3.50 14.51 8.92
N GLU A 128 -2.96 15.52 9.62
CA GLU A 128 -1.81 16.32 9.15
C GLU A 128 -0.61 15.42 8.84
N ARG A 129 -0.28 14.49 9.74
CA ARG A 129 0.83 13.54 9.54
C ARG A 129 0.64 12.66 8.30
N VAL A 130 -0.58 12.20 8.03
CA VAL A 130 -0.89 11.38 6.85
C VAL A 130 -0.78 12.22 5.57
N HIS A 131 -1.28 13.46 5.57
CA HIS A 131 -1.13 14.36 4.43
C HIS A 131 0.32 14.72 4.14
N ASP A 132 1.12 15.03 5.16
CA ASP A 132 2.55 15.33 4.99
C ASP A 132 3.28 14.14 4.36
N ALA A 133 2.93 12.92 4.75
CA ALA A 133 3.48 11.70 4.18
C ALA A 133 3.07 11.52 2.70
N ALA A 134 1.80 11.79 2.36
CA ALA A 134 1.29 11.73 1.00
C ALA A 134 2.01 12.73 0.09
N GLU A 135 2.20 13.97 0.56
CA GLU A 135 2.90 15.02 -0.18
C GLU A 135 4.40 14.71 -0.34
N GLN A 136 5.06 14.19 0.68
CA GLN A 136 6.45 13.72 0.58
C GLN A 136 6.59 12.59 -0.43
N PHE A 137 5.64 11.65 -0.46
CA PHE A 137 5.64 10.57 -1.44
C PHE A 137 5.47 11.10 -2.86
N LYS A 138 4.50 12.01 -3.09
CA LYS A 138 4.30 12.66 -4.40
C LYS A 138 5.53 13.43 -4.86
N THR A 139 6.11 14.25 -3.98
CA THR A 139 7.31 15.05 -4.29
C THR A 139 8.51 14.15 -4.56
N GLY A 140 8.74 13.13 -3.72
CA GLY A 140 9.82 12.17 -3.91
C GLY A 140 9.67 11.36 -5.20
N LYS A 141 8.44 11.02 -5.58
CA LYS A 141 8.14 10.41 -6.87
C LYS A 141 8.42 11.36 -8.02
N GLN A 142 7.93 12.60 -7.98
CA GLN A 142 8.19 13.59 -9.02
C GLN A 142 9.70 13.81 -9.20
N ALA A 143 10.47 13.88 -8.12
CA ALA A 143 11.93 13.96 -8.18
C ALA A 143 12.57 12.72 -8.82
N ARG A 144 12.07 11.52 -8.52
CA ARG A 144 12.50 10.26 -9.16
C ARG A 144 12.14 10.18 -10.64
N ASP A 145 10.99 10.72 -11.03
CA ASP A 145 10.51 10.72 -12.41
C ASP A 145 11.26 11.75 -13.28
N MET A 146 11.82 12.79 -12.65
CA MET A 146 12.63 13.83 -13.29
C MET A 146 14.13 13.47 -13.42
N ASP A 147 14.58 12.32 -12.90
CA ASP A 147 15.98 11.89 -13.01
C ASP A 147 16.33 11.45 -14.44
N PRO A 148 17.13 12.23 -15.20
CA PRO A 148 17.41 11.96 -16.62
C PRO A 148 18.28 10.71 -16.83
N TYR A 149 19.03 10.27 -15.82
CA TYR A 149 19.87 9.07 -15.93
C TYR A 149 19.07 7.78 -15.91
N ARG A 150 17.85 7.81 -15.35
CA ARG A 150 16.97 6.64 -15.30
C ARG A 150 16.20 6.40 -16.59
N GLN A 151 15.90 7.45 -17.36
CA GLN A 151 15.35 7.29 -18.72
C GLN A 151 16.35 6.56 -19.63
N PHE A 152 17.65 6.76 -19.40
CA PHE A 152 18.71 6.09 -20.15
C PHE A 152 18.82 4.60 -19.78
N ASP A 153 18.80 4.27 -18.48
CA ASP A 153 18.77 2.88 -18.00
C ASP A 153 17.51 2.14 -18.48
N TYR A 154 16.36 2.82 -18.48
CA TYR A 154 15.10 2.26 -18.97
C TYR A 154 15.13 1.95 -20.47
N GLN A 155 15.67 2.87 -21.28
CA GLN A 155 15.82 2.61 -22.71
C GLN A 155 16.82 1.49 -23.00
N GLN A 156 17.92 1.39 -22.24
CA GLN A 156 18.83 0.24 -22.35
C GLN A 156 18.15 -1.06 -21.96
N GLN A 157 17.36 -1.08 -20.89
CA GLN A 157 16.72 -2.31 -20.40
C GLN A 157 15.64 -2.80 -21.38
N VAL A 158 14.84 -1.89 -21.95
CA VAL A 158 13.86 -2.21 -23.00
C VAL A 158 14.55 -2.69 -24.28
N PHE A 159 15.68 -2.07 -24.66
CA PHE A 159 16.48 -2.51 -25.81
C PHE A 159 17.05 -3.92 -25.61
N LEU A 160 17.64 -4.20 -24.43
CA LEU A 160 18.17 -5.52 -24.08
C LEU A 160 17.08 -6.61 -24.01
N GLU A 161 15.88 -6.28 -23.52
CA GLU A 161 14.74 -7.20 -23.54
C GLU A 161 14.22 -7.47 -24.96
N GLN A 162 14.25 -6.49 -25.85
CA GLN A 162 13.91 -6.68 -27.26
C GLN A 162 14.95 -7.53 -27.99
N GLU A 163 16.24 -7.31 -27.75
CA GLU A 163 17.31 -8.16 -28.29
C GLU A 163 17.22 -9.61 -27.78
N ALA A 164 16.89 -9.80 -26.50
CA ALA A 164 16.66 -11.13 -25.94
C ALA A 164 15.44 -11.84 -26.58
N ARG A 165 14.38 -11.10 -26.95
CA ARG A 165 13.22 -11.67 -27.65
C ARG A 165 13.52 -12.01 -29.10
N VAL A 166 14.35 -11.22 -29.78
CA VAL A 166 14.79 -11.49 -31.16
C VAL A 166 15.73 -12.70 -31.21
N THR A 167 16.66 -12.83 -30.26
CA THR A 167 17.58 -13.99 -30.18
C THR A 167 16.89 -15.31 -29.83
N HIS A 168 15.73 -15.27 -29.15
CA HIS A 168 14.92 -16.48 -28.90
C HIS A 168 13.92 -16.83 -30.01
N ALA A 169 13.66 -15.94 -30.97
CA ALA A 169 12.77 -16.19 -32.11
C ALA A 169 13.46 -16.92 -33.28
N GLU A 170 14.79 -17.04 -33.27
CA GLU A 170 15.58 -17.58 -34.38
C GLU A 170 16.39 -18.84 -33.99
N ALA A 171 15.85 -19.68 -33.11
CA ALA A 171 16.37 -21.03 -32.90
C ALA A 171 15.53 -22.04 -33.70
N PRO A 172 16.02 -22.59 -34.82
CA PRO A 172 15.31 -23.67 -35.51
C PRO A 172 15.29 -24.91 -34.61
N ALA A 173 14.10 -25.51 -34.50
CA ALA A 173 13.90 -26.77 -33.81
C ALA A 173 14.54 -27.90 -34.63
N GLU A 174 15.72 -28.36 -34.20
CA GLU A 174 16.23 -29.67 -34.58
C GLU A 174 16.51 -30.51 -33.33
N SER A 175 15.83 -31.65 -33.29
CA SER A 175 16.03 -32.71 -32.30
C SER A 175 17.36 -33.43 -32.56
N SER A 176 18.08 -33.84 -31.52
CA SER A 176 18.64 -35.19 -31.39
C SER A 176 19.51 -35.32 -30.14
N ALA A 177 19.32 -36.44 -29.45
CA ALA A 177 20.00 -36.87 -28.25
C ALA A 177 21.53 -37.01 -28.38
N ALA A 178 22.25 -36.70 -27.28
CA ALA A 178 23.27 -37.55 -26.68
C ALA A 178 23.87 -36.85 -25.46
N GLY A 179 24.16 -37.63 -24.43
CA GLY A 179 24.46 -37.12 -23.09
C GLY A 179 25.83 -36.47 -22.93
N ARG A 180 25.97 -35.78 -21.79
CA ARG A 180 27.02 -36.07 -20.81
C ARG A 180 26.87 -35.14 -19.60
N SER A 181 26.82 -35.77 -18.43
CA SER A 181 27.02 -35.14 -17.13
C SER A 181 28.17 -34.15 -17.14
N ARG A 182 27.94 -32.94 -16.61
CA ARG A 182 28.95 -32.21 -15.84
C ARG A 182 28.30 -31.57 -14.64
N SER A 183 28.49 -32.22 -13.50
CA SER A 183 28.30 -31.67 -12.16
C SER A 183 29.18 -30.43 -12.01
N PHE A 184 28.57 -29.25 -11.87
CA PHE A 184 29.29 -28.08 -11.40
C PHE A 184 29.48 -28.22 -9.88
N LYS A 185 30.62 -28.81 -9.49
CA LYS A 185 31.20 -28.66 -8.16
C LYS A 185 31.60 -27.19 -7.99
N VAL A 186 30.81 -26.43 -7.25
CA VAL A 186 31.28 -25.14 -6.71
C VAL A 186 32.38 -25.45 -5.70
N PHE A 187 33.58 -24.98 -6.03
CA PHE A 187 34.80 -25.14 -5.26
C PHE A 187 34.66 -24.45 -3.90
N LYS A 188 34.64 -25.24 -2.82
CA LYS A 188 34.79 -24.78 -1.44
C LYS A 188 36.27 -24.43 -1.25
N ARG A 189 36.65 -23.15 -1.32
CA ARG A 189 38.00 -22.72 -0.92
C ARG A 189 37.99 -22.50 0.60
N GLY A 190 38.38 -23.55 1.32
CA GLY A 190 38.73 -23.46 2.73
C GLY A 190 39.98 -22.59 2.91
N GLY A 191 39.86 -21.54 3.71
CA GLY A 191 40.96 -20.90 4.42
C GLY A 191 40.83 -21.24 5.90
N ASN A 192 41.38 -22.38 6.30
CA ASN A 192 41.50 -22.79 7.70
C ASN A 192 42.88 -22.35 8.22
N ARG A 193 42.89 -21.38 9.14
CA ARG A 193 43.87 -21.21 10.23
C ARG A 193 43.04 -20.61 11.37
N GLY A 194 42.80 -21.24 12.52
CA GLY A 194 43.56 -22.27 13.21
C GLY A 194 44.21 -21.64 14.45
N GLY A 195 43.65 -21.93 15.64
CA GLY A 195 44.21 -21.64 16.96
C GLY A 195 43.39 -20.60 17.74
N GLY A 196 42.64 -20.88 18.81
CA GLY A 196 42.60 -22.06 19.68
C GLY A 196 43.25 -21.77 21.03
N SER A 197 42.44 -21.50 22.06
CA SER A 197 42.57 -21.94 23.47
C SER A 197 41.66 -21.08 24.34
N LYS A 198 40.53 -21.58 24.87
CA LYS A 198 40.31 -22.55 25.97
C LYS A 198 40.22 -21.88 27.35
N SER A 199 39.06 -22.16 27.99
CA SER A 199 38.86 -22.41 29.44
C SER A 199 38.93 -21.16 30.33
N ASN A 200 38.09 -20.92 31.35
CA ASN A 200 37.27 -21.76 32.23
C ASN A 200 36.37 -20.76 33.03
N ARG A 201 35.08 -21.02 33.31
CA ARG A 201 34.51 -21.81 34.43
C ARG A 201 34.09 -20.95 35.65
N SER A 202 32.90 -21.30 36.16
CA SER A 202 32.35 -21.06 37.52
C SER A 202 31.62 -19.72 37.74
N LYS A 203 30.28 -19.70 37.83
CA LYS A 203 29.43 -19.98 39.02
C LYS A 203 29.93 -19.32 40.32
N THR A 204 29.13 -18.39 40.85
CA THR A 204 28.57 -18.39 42.22
C THR A 204 27.65 -17.17 42.36
N LYS A 205 26.36 -17.43 42.60
CA LYS A 205 25.57 -17.12 43.82
C LYS A 205 24.90 -15.75 43.75
#